data_AF-A0A7G5C6B8-F1
#
_entry.id   AF-A0A7G5C6B8-F1
#
_cell.length_a   1.000
_cell.length_b   1.000
_cell.length_c   1.000
_cell.angle_alpha   90.00
_cell.angle_beta   90.00
_cell.angle_gamma   90.00
#
_symmetry.space_group_name_H-M   'P 1'
#
loop_
_entity.id
_entity.type
_entity.pdbx_description
1 polymer ?
#
loop_
_entity_poly.entity_id
_entity_poly.type
_entity_poly.pdbx_seq_one_letter_code
_entity_poly.pdbx_strand_id
1 'polypeptide(L)'
;MNKSERFWDKTASQYDQIEMKDEQTYRQIIQRTKKHLKISNLALDLGCGTGLISNEIAEDVNEIHTIDISSNMIAIAEKKAKESNIANINYAHTTIFDDRYKEEAFVGR
;
A
#
# COMPACT_ATOMS: atom_id res chain seq x y z
N MET A 1 -3.96 7.28 19.47
CA MET A 1 -4.58 6.08 18.87
C MET A 1 -6.10 6.23 18.78
N ASN A 2 -6.64 6.47 17.58
CA ASN A 2 -8.09 6.59 17.38
C ASN A 2 -8.77 5.21 17.35
N LYS A 3 -10.11 5.14 17.37
CA LYS A 3 -10.86 3.86 17.42
C LYS A 3 -10.56 2.97 16.20
N SER A 4 -10.36 3.58 15.03
CA SER A 4 -10.12 2.88 13.77
C SER A 4 -8.73 2.26 13.72
N GLU A 5 -7.69 2.97 14.13
CA GLU A 5 -6.31 2.47 14.22
C GLU A 5 -6.23 1.23 15.13
N ARG A 6 -6.85 1.26 16.32
CA ARG A 6 -6.92 0.07 17.20
C ARG A 6 -7.61 -1.13 16.57
N PHE A 7 -8.61 -0.88 15.73
CA PHE A 7 -9.33 -1.96 15.05
C PHE A 7 -8.42 -2.60 14.00
N TRP A 8 -7.78 -1.79 13.15
CA TRP A 8 -6.90 -2.28 12.11
C TRP A 8 -5.63 -2.94 12.65
N ASP A 9 -5.05 -2.40 13.73
CA ASP A 9 -3.91 -3.03 14.40
C ASP A 9 -4.22 -4.45 14.88
N LYS A 10 -5.45 -4.71 15.35
CA LYS A 10 -5.88 -6.04 15.78
C LYS A 10 -6.14 -6.99 14.61
N THR A 11 -6.65 -6.46 13.51
CA THR A 11 -6.98 -7.25 12.31
C THR A 11 -5.74 -7.59 11.47
N ALA A 12 -4.67 -6.80 11.57
CA ALA A 12 -3.50 -6.88 10.69
C ALA A 12 -2.93 -8.29 10.50
N SER A 13 -2.81 -9.09 11.55
CA SER A 13 -2.24 -10.44 11.48
C SER A 13 -3.09 -11.45 10.70
N GLN A 14 -4.40 -11.19 10.55
CA GLN A 14 -5.35 -12.04 9.83
C GLN A 14 -5.81 -11.42 8.51
N TYR A 15 -5.42 -10.17 8.23
CA TYR A 15 -5.95 -9.38 7.12
C TYR A 15 -5.79 -10.10 5.78
N ASP A 16 -4.58 -10.54 5.44
CA ASP A 16 -4.31 -11.31 4.23
C ASP A 16 -5.21 -12.54 4.10
N GLN A 17 -5.39 -13.30 5.18
CA GLN A 17 -6.20 -14.52 5.15
C GLN A 17 -7.68 -14.22 4.91
N ILE A 18 -8.14 -13.06 5.39
CA ILE A 18 -9.50 -12.58 5.16
C ILE A 18 -9.66 -12.14 3.70
N GLU A 19 -8.74 -11.32 3.20
CA GLU A 19 -8.77 -10.79 1.83
C GLU A 19 -8.58 -11.90 0.78
N MET A 20 -7.71 -12.88 1.04
CA MET A 20 -7.47 -14.01 0.14
C MET A 20 -8.67 -14.96 0.00
N LYS A 21 -9.73 -14.80 0.80
CA LYS A 21 -11.00 -15.52 0.55
C LYS A 21 -11.64 -15.12 -0.78
N ASP A 22 -11.33 -13.91 -1.27
CA ASP A 22 -11.69 -13.43 -2.59
C ASP A 22 -10.45 -13.04 -3.40
N GLU A 23 -9.52 -14.00 -3.49
CA GLU A 23 -8.28 -13.85 -4.27
C GLU A 23 -8.56 -13.45 -5.74
N GLN A 24 -9.69 -13.86 -6.31
CA GLN A 24 -10.05 -13.55 -7.68
C GLN A 24 -10.28 -12.05 -7.88
N THR A 25 -11.07 -11.41 -7.02
CA THR A 25 -11.29 -9.95 -7.07
C THR A 25 -9.97 -9.22 -6.93
N TYR A 26 -9.13 -9.68 -6.00
CA TYR A 26 -7.85 -9.09 -5.72
C TYR A 26 -6.89 -9.11 -6.95
N ARG A 27 -6.77 -10.27 -7.60
CA ARG A 27 -5.97 -10.41 -8.84
C ARG A 27 -6.53 -9.56 -9.98
N GLN A 28 -7.86 -9.44 -10.09
CA GLN A 28 -8.47 -8.59 -11.12
C GLN A 28 -8.16 -7.11 -10.90
N ILE A 29 -8.17 -6.64 -9.65
CA ILE A 29 -7.76 -5.26 -9.32
C ILE A 29 -6.34 -5.02 -9.79
N ILE A 30 -5.37 -5.86 -9.40
CA ILE A 30 -3.97 -5.72 -9.82
C ILE A 30 -3.86 -5.70 -11.35
N GLN A 31 -4.44 -6.68 -12.04
CA GLN A 31 -4.35 -6.78 -13.50
C GLN A 31 -4.94 -5.56 -14.21
N ARG A 32 -6.01 -4.97 -13.68
CA ARG A 32 -6.60 -3.75 -14.25
C ARG A 32 -5.73 -2.55 -13.95
N THR A 33 -5.22 -2.42 -12.73
CA THR A 33 -4.32 -1.34 -12.34
C THR A 33 -3.05 -1.32 -13.20
N LYS A 34 -2.36 -2.47 -13.36
CA LYS A 34 -1.13 -2.58 -14.17
C LYS A 34 -1.29 -2.07 -15.61
N LYS A 35 -2.48 -2.17 -16.22
CA LYS A 35 -2.75 -1.66 -17.58
C LYS A 35 -2.65 -0.14 -17.71
N HIS A 36 -2.72 0.58 -16.60
CA HIS A 36 -2.65 2.04 -16.56
C HIS A 36 -1.30 2.56 -16.06
N LEU A 37 -0.41 1.66 -15.61
CA LEU A 37 0.89 1.99 -15.06
C LEU A 37 1.97 2.04 -16.15
N LYS A 38 2.97 2.85 -15.89
CA LYS A 38 4.22 2.93 -16.65
C LYS A 38 5.36 3.01 -15.66
N ILE A 39 6.51 2.46 -16.03
CA ILE A 39 7.74 2.48 -15.24
C ILE A 39 8.15 3.89 -14.81
N SER A 40 7.75 4.95 -15.53
CA SER A 40 8.04 6.33 -15.15
C SER A 40 7.04 6.94 -14.15
N ASN A 41 6.02 6.20 -13.71
CA ASN A 41 5.00 6.74 -12.81
C ASN A 41 5.46 6.74 -11.36
N LEU A 42 4.98 7.74 -10.62
CA LEU A 42 4.96 7.74 -9.17
C LEU A 42 3.53 7.40 -8.72
N ALA A 43 3.40 6.40 -7.86
CA ALA A 43 2.11 5.96 -7.35
C ALA A 43 1.93 6.35 -5.87
N LEU A 44 0.69 6.62 -5.48
CA LEU A 44 0.29 6.84 -4.10
C LEU A 44 -0.84 5.87 -3.74
N ASP A 45 -0.60 5.02 -2.75
CA ASP A 45 -1.57 4.06 -2.21
C ASP A 45 -2.05 4.50 -0.83
N LEU A 46 -3.34 4.85 -0.74
CA LEU A 46 -3.97 5.39 0.47
C LEU A 46 -4.71 4.28 1.22
N GLY A 47 -4.23 3.92 2.41
CA GLY A 47 -4.75 2.77 3.15
C GLY A 47 -4.21 1.46 2.59
N CYS A 48 -2.88 1.35 2.45
CA CYS A 48 -2.23 0.22 1.78
C CYS A 48 -2.40 -1.12 2.52
N GLY A 49 -2.89 -1.11 3.77
CA GLY A 49 -3.01 -2.29 4.60
C GLY A 49 -1.68 -3.02 4.72
N THR A 50 -1.72 -4.33 4.58
CA THR A 50 -0.53 -5.21 4.60
C THR A 50 0.26 -5.19 3.29
N GLY A 51 0.07 -4.18 2.43
CA GLY A 51 0.82 -3.97 1.20
C GLY A 51 0.50 -4.95 0.09
N LEU A 52 -0.70 -5.56 0.10
CA LEU A 52 -1.08 -6.53 -0.93
C LEU A 52 -0.89 -5.93 -2.33
N ILE A 53 -1.41 -4.72 -2.60
CA ILE A 53 -1.47 -4.15 -3.97
C ILE A 53 -0.14 -3.50 -4.30
N SER A 54 0.32 -2.63 -3.40
CA SER A 54 1.55 -1.87 -3.60
C SER A 54 2.76 -2.76 -3.86
N ASN A 55 2.91 -3.88 -3.16
CA ASN A 55 4.01 -4.81 -3.43
C ASN A 55 3.91 -5.46 -4.82
N GLU A 56 2.70 -5.76 -5.30
CA GLU A 56 2.48 -6.45 -6.59
C GLU A 56 2.68 -5.54 -7.81
N ILE A 57 2.47 -4.24 -7.65
CA ILE A 57 2.65 -3.25 -8.74
C ILE A 57 4.02 -2.55 -8.70
N ALA A 58 4.88 -2.90 -7.74
CA ALA A 58 6.18 -2.26 -7.52
C ALA A 58 7.08 -2.30 -8.75
N GLU A 59 7.03 -3.38 -9.52
CA GLU A 59 7.81 -3.55 -10.75
C GLU A 59 7.28 -2.73 -11.94
N ASP A 60 6.06 -2.19 -11.86
CA ASP A 60 5.38 -1.52 -12.97
C ASP A 60 5.49 0.01 -12.91
N VAL A 61 6.17 0.55 -11.89
CA VAL A 61 6.29 1.99 -11.61
C VAL A 61 7.68 2.36 -11.11
N ASN A 62 7.99 3.65 -11.08
CA ASN A 62 9.28 4.15 -10.63
C ASN A 62 9.39 4.01 -9.11
N GLU A 63 8.37 4.50 -8.42
CA GLU A 63 8.33 4.55 -6.95
C GLU A 63 6.88 4.61 -6.48
N ILE A 64 6.64 4.02 -5.31
CA ILE A 64 5.33 3.99 -4.65
C ILE A 64 5.47 4.64 -3.28
N HIS A 65 4.57 5.55 -2.98
CA HIS A 65 4.34 5.99 -1.62
C HIS A 65 3.09 5.33 -1.08
N THR A 66 3.17 4.76 0.11
CA THR A 66 2.02 4.14 0.77
C THR A 66 1.76 4.83 2.09
N ILE A 67 0.49 4.92 2.45
CA ILE A 67 0.08 5.35 3.79
C ILE A 67 -0.89 4.34 4.38
N ASP A 68 -0.82 4.14 5.69
CA ASP A 68 -1.86 3.48 6.46
C ASP A 68 -1.87 4.05 7.89
N ILE A 69 -3.05 4.04 8.51
CA ILE A 69 -3.22 4.51 9.89
C ILE A 69 -2.87 3.45 10.92
N SER A 70 -2.58 2.22 10.51
CA SER A 70 -2.22 1.12 11.40
C SER A 70 -0.73 0.82 11.30
N SER A 71 -0.03 1.00 12.42
CA SER A 71 1.39 0.64 12.53
C SER A 71 1.64 -0.85 12.29
N ASN A 72 0.72 -1.73 12.70
CA ASN A 72 0.86 -3.17 12.46
C ASN A 72 0.67 -3.54 10.98
N MET A 73 -0.24 -2.86 10.26
CA MET A 73 -0.41 -3.05 8.82
C MET A 73 0.88 -2.69 8.08
N ILE A 74 1.45 -1.51 8.37
CA ILE A 74 2.72 -1.04 7.81
C ILE A 74 3.85 -2.04 8.09
N ALA A 75 4.00 -2.49 9.33
CA ALA A 75 5.07 -3.43 9.69
C ALA A 75 5.00 -4.75 8.90
N ILE A 76 3.78 -5.26 8.64
CA ILE A 76 3.58 -6.45 7.81
C ILE A 76 3.91 -6.14 6.34
N ALA A 77 3.47 -4.99 5.84
CA ALA A 77 3.72 -4.58 4.46
C ALA A 77 5.22 -4.44 4.15
N GLU A 78 5.97 -3.76 5.03
CA GLU A 78 7.43 -3.61 4.95
C GLU A 78 8.14 -4.96 5.01
N LYS A 79 7.70 -5.85 5.90
CA LYS A 79 8.26 -7.20 6.01
C LYS A 79 8.11 -7.96 4.69
N LYS A 80 6.92 -7.96 4.08
CA LYS A 80 6.68 -8.61 2.79
C LYS A 80 7.49 -7.98 1.66
N ALA A 81 7.57 -6.65 1.62
CA ALA A 81 8.39 -5.94 0.63
C ALA A 81 9.85 -6.39 0.72
N LYS A 82 10.38 -6.48 1.94
CA LYS A 82 11.73 -6.98 2.20
C LYS A 82 11.92 -8.43 1.78
N GLU A 83 10.97 -9.32 2.09
CA GLU A 83 11.00 -10.73 1.69
C GLU A 83 10.99 -10.89 0.15
N SER A 84 10.30 -10.00 -0.55
CA SER A 84 10.24 -9.95 -2.02
C SER A 84 11.34 -9.10 -2.67
N ASN A 85 12.30 -8.56 -1.90
CA ASN A 85 13.36 -7.67 -2.37
C ASN A 85 12.86 -6.41 -3.11
N ILE A 86 11.70 -5.90 -2.71
CA ILE A 86 11.13 -4.67 -3.24
C ILE A 86 11.75 -3.47 -2.51
N ALA A 87 12.31 -2.53 -3.27
CA ALA A 87 13.09 -1.42 -2.72
C ALA A 87 12.53 -0.02 -3.08
N ASN A 88 11.54 0.07 -3.95
CA ASN A 88 10.98 1.34 -4.45
C ASN A 88 9.63 1.71 -3.81
N ILE A 89 9.37 1.24 -2.58
CA ILE A 89 8.16 1.57 -1.83
C ILE A 89 8.52 2.28 -0.52
N ASN A 90 7.92 3.44 -0.29
CA ASN A 90 8.03 4.19 0.96
C ASN A 90 6.75 4.03 1.79
N TYR A 91 6.87 3.26 2.88
CA TYR A 91 5.78 3.05 3.83
C TYR A 91 5.72 4.14 4.89
N ALA A 92 4.54 4.73 5.08
CA ALA A 92 4.31 5.74 6.10
C ALA A 92 3.10 5.41 6.97
N HIS A 93 3.34 5.30 8.28
CA HIS A 93 2.28 5.29 9.27
C HIS A 93 1.74 6.72 9.47
N THR A 94 0.67 7.06 8.78
CA THR A 94 0.05 8.39 8.84
C THR A 94 -1.39 8.37 8.32
N THR A 95 -2.02 9.53 8.30
CA THR A 95 -3.37 9.72 7.76
C THR A 95 -3.34 10.40 6.41
N ILE A 96 -4.43 10.30 5.66
CA ILE A 96 -4.64 11.05 4.41
C ILE A 96 -4.57 12.58 4.57
N PHE A 97 -4.62 13.10 5.80
CA PHE A 97 -4.56 14.53 6.10
C PHE A 97 -3.13 15.04 6.37
N ASP A 98 -2.13 14.18 6.17
CA ASP A 98 -0.74 14.55 6.32
C ASP A 98 -0.30 15.46 5.17
N ASP A 99 0.24 16.63 5.51
CA ASP A 99 0.62 17.67 4.56
C ASP A 99 1.64 17.21 3.52
N ARG A 100 2.40 16.14 3.80
CA ARG A 100 3.35 15.52 2.86
C ARG A 100 2.67 14.96 1.61
N TYR A 101 1.36 14.68 1.66
CA TYR A 101 0.62 13.98 0.61
C TYR A 101 -0.45 14.84 -0.09
N LYS A 102 -0.30 16.18 -0.06
CA LYS A 102 -1.16 17.09 -0.81
C LYS A 102 -0.99 16.93 -2.32
N GLU A 103 -2.00 17.29 -3.10
CA GLU A 103 -2.05 17.16 -4.57
C GLU A 103 -0.80 17.72 -5.26
N GLU A 104 -0.31 18.87 -4.80
CA GLU A 104 0.92 19.53 -5.28
C GLU A 104 2.20 18.71 -5.09
N ALA A 105 2.21 17.72 -4.17
CA ALA A 105 3.38 16.89 -3.89
C ALA A 105 3.65 15.83 -4.97
N PHE A 106 2.63 15.47 -5.75
CA PHE A 106 2.70 14.43 -6.79
C PHE A 106 2.46 14.97 -8.21
N VAL A 107 1.98 16.20 -8.37
CA VAL A 107 1.86 16.87 -9.66
C VAL A 107 3.20 17.50 -10.06
N GLY A 108 3.87 16.96 -11.08
CA GLY A 108 5.08 17.54 -11.67
C GLY A 108 6.42 16.89 -11.27
N ARG A 109 6.39 15.71 -10.63
CA ARG A 109 7.56 14.84 -10.43
C ARG A 109 7.62 13.72 -11.46
#